data_AF-A0A7V7V2H1-F1
#
_entry.id   AF-A0A7V7V2H1-F1
#
_cell.length_a   1.000
_cell.length_b   1.000
_cell.length_c   1.000
_cell.angle_alpha   90.00
_cell.angle_beta   90.00
_cell.angle_gamma   90.00
#
_symmetry.space_group_name_H-M   'P 1'
#
loop_
_entity.id
_entity.type
_entity.pdbx_description
1 polymer ?
#
loop_
_entity_poly.entity_id
_entity_poly.type
_entity_poly.pdbx_seq_one_letter_code
_entity_poly.pdbx_strand_id
1 'polypeptide(L)' 'IWHEHPNTDKLFIVLEGEMFIDFRDGQVKISKGEMYIVPRGVEIKPFTEKESHIMLVEPQREMD' A
#
# COMPACT_ATOMS: atom_id res chain seq x y z
N ILE A 1 4.43 4.88 -8.47
CA ILE A 1 4.14 4.46 -9.87
C ILE A 1 2.84 3.69 -9.84
N TRP A 2 1.99 3.81 -10.87
CA TRP A 2 0.78 2.97 -10.99
C TRP A 2 1.20 1.53 -11.32
N HIS A 3 0.75 0.56 -10.54
CA HIS A 3 1.09 -0.84 -10.72
C HIS A 3 0.05 -1.74 -10.02
N GLU A 4 0.04 -3.02 -10.37
CA GLU A 4 -0.81 -4.04 -9.77
C GLU A 4 0.03 -5.27 -9.40
N HIS A 5 -0.46 -6.06 -8.46
CA HIS A 5 0.14 -7.34 -8.06
C HIS A 5 -0.91 -8.44 -8.23
N PRO A 6 -0.86 -9.25 -9.29
CA PRO A 6 -1.97 -10.11 -9.67
C PRO A 6 -2.17 -11.31 -8.74
N ASN A 7 -1.14 -11.77 -8.01
CA ASN A 7 -1.24 -12.99 -7.23
C ASN A 7 -1.20 -12.79 -5.71
N THR A 8 -0.81 -11.62 -5.21
CA THR A 8 -0.65 -11.38 -3.78
C THR A 8 -1.43 -10.19 -3.26
N ASP A 9 -2.03 -10.38 -2.09
CA ASP A 9 -2.54 -9.28 -1.28
C ASP A 9 -1.35 -8.61 -0.58
N LYS A 10 -1.39 -7.28 -0.43
CA LYS A 10 -0.35 -6.50 0.26
C LYS A 10 -0.91 -5.81 1.48
N LEU A 11 -0.24 -5.97 2.61
CA LEU A 11 -0.58 -5.26 3.85
C LEU A 11 0.40 -4.11 4.06
N PHE A 12 -0.13 -2.90 4.19
CA PHE A 12 0.61 -1.70 4.58
C PHE A 12 0.24 -1.33 6.02
N ILE A 13 1.25 -1.07 6.85
CA ILE A 13 1.08 -0.57 8.21
C ILE A 13 1.93 0.71 8.36
N VAL A 14 1.32 1.79 8.82
CA VAL A 14 2.04 3.06 9.06
C VAL A 14 2.57 3.08 10.48
N LEU A 15 3.88 3.00 10.63
CA LEU A 15 4.55 3.06 11.94
C LEU A 15 4.75 4.51 12.39
N GLU A 16 5.10 5.41 11.46
CA GLU A 16 5.24 6.86 11.67
C GLU A 16 4.82 7.62 10.41
N GLY A 17 4.24 8.81 10.55
CA GLY A 17 3.76 9.63 9.44
C GLY A 17 2.38 9.22 8.92
N GLU A 18 2.15 9.42 7.62
CA GLU A 18 0.88 9.12 6.93
C GLU A 18 1.16 8.65 5.50
N MET A 19 0.38 7.67 5.02
CA MET A 19 0.45 7.14 3.67
C MET A 19 -0.87 7.30 2.95
N PHE A 20 -0.81 7.44 1.64
CA PHE A 20 -1.97 7.40 0.76
C PHE A 20 -1.80 6.29 -0.27
N ILE A 21 -2.90 5.64 -0.64
CA ILE A 21 -2.96 4.75 -1.78
C ILE A 21 -4.04 5.27 -2.71
N ASP A 22 -3.61 5.75 -3.89
CA ASP A 22 -4.53 6.08 -4.97
C ASP A 22 -5.01 4.81 -5.65
N PHE A 23 -6.31 4.75 -5.90
CA PHE A 23 -7.00 3.82 -6.79
C PHE A 23 -7.56 4.60 -7.98
N ARG A 24 -8.05 3.91 -9.01
CA ARG A 24 -8.67 4.59 -10.16
C ARG A 24 -9.97 5.30 -9.81
N ASP A 25 -10.66 4.82 -8.77
CA ASP A 25 -11.98 5.27 -8.33
C ASP A 25 -11.98 5.95 -6.96
N GLY A 26 -10.81 6.17 -6.35
CA GLY A 26 -10.73 6.81 -5.04
C GLY A 26 -9.34 6.79 -4.44
N GLN A 27 -9.27 7.12 -3.16
CA GLN A 27 -8.04 7.14 -2.40
C GLN A 27 -8.33 6.71 -0.97
N VAL A 28 -7.39 5.99 -0.37
CA VAL A 28 -7.38 5.75 1.07
C VAL A 28 -6.20 6.49 1.70
N LYS A 29 -6.46 7.11 2.84
CA LYS A 29 -5.43 7.61 3.76
C LYS A 29 -5.24 6.58 4.87
N ILE A 30 -3.99 6.29 5.20
CA ILE A 30 -3.58 5.41 6.29
C ILE A 30 -2.75 6.26 7.24
N SER A 31 -3.23 6.45 8.46
CA SER A 31 -2.58 7.26 9.50
C SER A 31 -1.70 6.39 10.39
N LYS A 32 -0.83 7.01 11.19
CA LYS A 32 -0.01 6.30 12.18
C LYS A 32 -0.83 5.32 13.02
N GLY A 33 -0.38 4.07 13.08
CA GLY A 33 -1.01 2.98 13.81
C GLY A 33 -2.13 2.27 13.05
N GLU A 34 -2.52 2.78 11.87
CA GLU A 34 -3.51 2.14 11.00
C GLU A 34 -2.84 1.21 10.00
N MET A 35 -3.66 0.32 9.43
CA MET A 35 -3.25 -0.61 8.40
C MET A 35 -4.29 -0.72 7.29
N TYR A 36 -3.84 -1.08 6.10
CA TYR A 36 -4.71 -1.32 4.95
C TYR A 36 -4.21 -2.51 4.14
N ILE A 37 -5.14 -3.35 3.69
CA ILE A 37 -4.86 -4.46 2.79
C ILE A 37 -5.28 -4.02 1.39
N VAL A 38 -4.33 -4.05 0.44
CA VAL A 38 -4.63 -3.98 -0.98
C VAL A 38 -4.88 -5.40 -1.49
N PRO A 39 -6.08 -5.73 -1.97
CA PRO A 39 -6.34 -7.03 -2.58
C PRO A 39 -5.52 -7.22 -3.86
N ARG A 40 -5.15 -8.46 -4.15
CA ARG A 40 -4.49 -8.84 -5.41
C ARG A 40 -5.29 -8.41 -6.63
N GLY A 41 -4.59 -8.06 -7.70
CA GLY A 41 -5.17 -7.62 -8.97
C GLY A 41 -5.81 -6.23 -8.93
N VAL A 42 -5.60 -5.46 -7.86
CA VAL A 42 -6.04 -4.07 -7.79
C VAL A 42 -4.88 -3.16 -8.20
N GLU A 43 -5.12 -2.32 -9.23
CA GLU A 43 -4.17 -1.30 -9.65
C GLU A 43 -4.13 -0.13 -8.65
N ILE A 44 -2.93 0.17 -8.16
CA ILE A 44 -2.71 1.18 -7.11
C ILE A 44 -1.53 2.10 -7.43
N LYS A 45 -1.50 3.24 -6.74
CA LYS A 45 -0.31 4.08 -6.63
C LYS A 45 -0.12 4.53 -5.17
N PRO A 46 0.71 3.81 -4.39
CA PRO A 46 1.07 4.23 -3.04
C PRO A 46 2.02 5.43 -3.07
N PHE A 47 1.83 6.38 -2.16
CA PHE A 47 2.73 7.53 -1.98
C PHE A 47 2.62 8.11 -0.57
N THR A 48 3.59 8.96 -0.21
CA THR A 48 3.58 9.77 1.01
C THR A 48 3.96 11.21 0.63
N GLU A 49 3.34 12.21 1.26
CA GLU A 49 3.68 13.63 1.01
C GLU A 49 4.90 14.08 1.81
N LYS A 50 5.14 13.43 2.96
CA LYS A 50 6.25 13.65 3.88
C LYS A 50 6.93 12.32 4.17
N GLU A 51 8.10 12.38 4.79
CA GLU A 51 8.80 11.20 5.30
C GLU A 51 7.87 10.41 6.23
N SER A 52 7.76 9.11 6.00
CA SER A 52 6.90 8.19 6.75
C SER A 52 7.59 6.83 6.82
N HIS A 53 7.35 6.10 7.91
CA HIS A 53 7.91 4.78 8.13
C HIS A 53 6.81 3.75 7.95
N ILE A 54 6.95 2.91 6.94
CA ILE A 54 5.92 1.95 6.52
C ILE A 54 6.46 0.53 6.66
N MET A 55 5.68 -0.34 7.28
CA MET A 55 5.91 -1.79 7.21
C MET A 55 5.04 -2.36 6.10
N LEU A 56 5.70 -2.94 5.09
CA LEU A 56 5.06 -3.72 4.04
C LEU A 56 5.17 -5.20 4.40
N VAL A 57 4.06 -5.91 4.37
CA VAL A 57 4.03 -7.37 4.56
C VAL A 57 3.47 -7.99 3.28
N GLU A 58 4.29 -8.82 2.63
CA GLU A 58 3.95 -9.58 1.45
C GLU A 58 4.62 -10.97 1.49
N PRO A 59 4.12 -11.96 0.75
CA PRO A 59 4.76 -13.27 0.67
C PRO A 59 6.20 -13.18 0.14
N GLN A 60 7.11 -14.00 0.68
CA GLN A 60 8.53 -14.01 0.31
C GLN A 60 8.80 -14.29 -1.19
N ARG A 61 7.82 -14.86 -1.91
CA ARG A 61 7.94 -15.18 -3.32
C ARG A 61 6.87 -14.46 -4.11
N GLU A 62 7.28 -13.42 -4.82
CA GLU A 62 6.70 -13.06 -6.11
C GLU A 62 7.85 -12.55 -7.00
N MET A 63 8.06 -13.23 -8.13
CA MET A 63 8.75 -12.65 -9.27
C MET A 63 7.65 -12.00 -10.11
N ASP A 64 7.69 -10.67 -10.22
CA ASP A 64 6.94 -9.93 -11.25
C ASP A 64 7.33 -10.41 -12.66
#